data_AF-A0A528LHS4-F1
#
_entry.id   AF-A0A528LHS4-F1
#
_cell.length_a   1.000
_cell.length_b   1.000
_cell.length_c   1.000
_cell.angle_alpha   90.00
_cell.angle_beta   90.00
_cell.angle_gamma   90.00
#
_symmetry.space_group_name_H-M   'P 1'
#
loop_
_entity.id
_entity.type
_entity.pdbx_description
1 polymer ?
#
loop_
_entity_poly.entity_id
_entity_poly.type
_entity_poly.pdbx_seq_one_letter_code
_entity_poly.pdbx_strand_id
1 'polypeptide(L)'
;MIKAFVVDNDRLRLADDLLANSDQIVWADLVSPTKEEEAAIEAWLGVAIPTREEMEEIEISSRLYVEDGAYFMTAILPAQTEADDP
;
A
#
# COMPACT_ATOMS: atom_id res chain seq x y z
N MET A 1 0.27 4.39 -10.33
CA MET A 1 0.41 5.77 -9.79
C MET A 1 0.62 5.69 -8.29
N ILE A 2 1.75 6.21 -7.82
CA ILE A 2 2.06 6.31 -6.39
C ILE A 2 1.67 7.70 -5.85
N LYS A 3 1.01 7.74 -4.70
CA LYS A 3 0.90 8.94 -3.86
C LYS A 3 1.60 8.70 -2.54
N ALA A 4 2.32 9.69 -2.04
CA ALA A 4 3.00 9.59 -0.75
C ALA A 4 2.56 10.71 0.18
N PHE A 5 2.52 10.41 1.47
CA PHE A 5 2.02 11.31 2.49
C PHE A 5 3.00 11.44 3.65
N VAL A 6 3.22 12.67 4.08
CA VAL A 6 3.93 13.03 5.32
C VAL A 6 2.92 13.52 6.35
N VAL A 7 3.30 13.51 7.62
CA VAL A 7 2.51 14.14 8.70
C VAL A 7 3.02 15.56 8.91
N ASP A 8 2.13 16.54 8.80
CA ASP A 8 2.38 17.94 9.13
C ASP A 8 1.20 18.46 9.96
N ASN A 9 1.49 18.95 11.17
CA ASN A 9 0.49 19.45 12.11
C ASN A 9 -0.70 18.48 12.32
N ASP A 10 -0.40 17.21 12.63
CA ASP A 10 -1.37 16.12 12.83
C ASP A 10 -2.28 15.83 11.63
N ARG A 11 -1.87 16.22 10.42
CA ARG A 11 -2.60 15.98 9.17
C ARG A 11 -1.71 15.33 8.14
N LEU A 12 -2.31 14.45 7.34
CA LEU A 12 -1.66 13.91 6.15
C LEU A 12 -1.58 14.99 5.07
N ARG A 13 -0.39 15.22 4.53
CA ARG A 13 -0.16 16.06 3.36
C ARG A 13 0.55 15.27 2.29
N LEU A 14 0.18 15.51 1.03
CA LEU A 14 0.90 14.93 -0.11
C LEU A 14 2.35 15.41 -0.09
N ALA A 15 3.26 14.47 -0.25
CA ALA A 15 4.66 14.74 -0.52
C ALA A 15 4.84 15.03 -2.02
N ASP A 16 5.62 16.06 -2.35
CA ASP A 16 5.90 16.41 -3.74
C ASP A 16 6.87 15.41 -4.41
N ASP A 17 7.73 14.77 -3.62
CA ASP A 17 8.71 13.77 -4.07
C ASP A 17 8.89 12.68 -3.01
N LEU A 18 8.72 11.42 -3.43
CA LEU A 18 8.83 10.22 -2.59
C LEU A 18 10.27 10.03 -2.06
N LEU A 19 11.28 10.12 -2.93
CA LEU A 19 12.65 9.79 -2.58
C LEU A 19 13.32 10.92 -1.80
N ALA A 20 12.99 12.18 -2.12
CA ALA A 20 13.52 13.32 -1.37
C ALA A 20 12.98 13.40 0.07
N ASN A 21 11.82 12.79 0.34
CA ASN A 21 11.15 12.82 1.64
C ASN A 21 11.02 11.42 2.26
N SER A 22 11.81 10.45 1.82
CA SER A 22 11.72 9.03 2.23
C SER A 22 11.58 8.85 3.74
N ASP A 23 12.37 9.59 4.51
CA ASP A 23 12.46 9.45 5.96
C ASP A 23 11.28 10.08 6.72
N GLN A 24 10.44 10.86 6.02
CA GLN A 24 9.28 11.57 6.57
C GLN A 24 7.94 10.98 6.11
N ILE A 25 7.95 10.11 5.11
CA ILE A 25 6.74 9.53 4.55
C ILE A 25 6.22 8.47 5.51
N VAL A 26 4.94 8.59 5.84
CA VAL A 26 4.23 7.66 6.73
C VAL A 26 3.27 6.73 5.98
N TRP A 27 2.92 7.09 4.74
CA TRP A 27 2.02 6.30 3.90
C TRP A 27 2.33 6.50 2.43
N ALA A 28 2.53 5.40 1.70
CA ALA A 28 2.53 5.33 0.25
C ALA A 28 1.28 4.56 -0.23
N ASP A 29 0.48 5.19 -1.08
CA ASP A 29 -0.72 4.63 -1.69
C ASP A 29 -0.43 4.27 -3.16
N LEU A 30 -0.59 2.99 -3.49
CA LEU A 30 -0.27 2.42 -4.79
C LEU A 30 -1.57 2.00 -5.48
N VAL A 31 -2.00 2.81 -6.45
CA VAL A 31 -3.18 2.48 -7.27
C VAL A 31 -2.72 2.01 -8.64
N SER A 32 -2.97 0.71 -8.91
CA SER A 32 -2.55 0.02 -10.13
C SER A 32 -1.11 0.41 -10.54
N PRO A 33 -0.12 0.17 -9.66
CA PRO A 33 1.25 0.59 -9.92
C PRO A 33 1.82 -0.12 -11.15
N THR A 34 2.77 0.52 -11.84
CA THR A 34 3.59 -0.18 -12.83
C THR A 34 4.68 -1.00 -12.14
N LYS A 35 5.32 -1.92 -12.86
CA LYS A 35 6.44 -2.72 -12.30
C LYS A 35 7.61 -1.86 -11.85
N GLU A 36 7.85 -0.75 -12.54
CA GLU A 36 8.89 0.21 -12.19
C GLU A 36 8.53 0.97 -10.91
N GLU A 37 7.25 1.32 -10.73
CA GLU A 37 6.74 1.93 -9.51
C GLU A 37 6.83 0.95 -8.32
N GLU A 38 6.46 -0.32 -8.51
CA GLU A 38 6.61 -1.39 -7.50
C GLU A 38 8.08 -1.53 -7.09
N ALA A 39 8.98 -1.73 -8.04
CA ALA A 39 10.41 -1.91 -7.77
C ALA A 39 11.03 -0.71 -7.03
N ALA A 40 10.59 0.51 -7.31
CA ALA A 40 11.05 1.71 -6.60
C ALA A 40 10.62 1.71 -5.12
N ILE A 41 9.39 1.26 -4.84
CA ILE A 41 8.87 1.14 -3.47
C ILE A 41 9.56 0.00 -2.73
N GLU A 42 9.73 -1.15 -3.36
CA GLU A 42 10.43 -2.30 -2.77
C GLU A 42 11.88 -1.96 -2.42
N ALA A 43 12.59 -1.27 -3.31
CA ALA A 43 13.96 -0.83 -3.06
C ALA A 43 14.06 0.18 -1.91
N TRP A 44 13.04 1.02 -1.73
CA TRP A 44 12.99 2.00 -0.64
C TRP A 44 12.65 1.34 0.71
N LEU A 45 11.63 0.48 0.75
CA LEU A 45 11.16 -0.15 1.99
C LEU A 45 11.99 -1.39 2.40
N GLY A 46 12.70 -2.00 1.44
CA GLY A 46 13.46 -3.24 1.66
C GLY A 46 12.58 -4.48 1.80
N VAL A 47 11.32 -4.43 1.34
CA VAL A 47 10.36 -5.55 1.37
C VAL A 47 9.68 -5.69 0.02
N ALA A 48 9.26 -6.91 -0.32
CA ALA A 48 8.51 -7.17 -1.54
C ALA A 48 7.04 -6.73 -1.40
N ILE A 49 6.46 -6.20 -2.48
CA ILE A 49 5.01 -5.96 -2.54
C ILE A 49 4.34 -7.29 -2.93
N PRO A 50 3.32 -7.74 -2.18
CA PRO A 50 2.63 -8.98 -2.50
C PRO A 50 1.96 -8.88 -3.88
N THR A 51 2.12 -9.94 -4.67
CA THR A 51 1.49 -10.09 -5.97
C THR A 51 -0.02 -10.24 -5.83
N ARG A 52 -0.75 -10.01 -6.93
CA ARG A 52 -2.20 -10.21 -6.95
C ARG A 52 -2.60 -11.65 -6.58
N GLU A 53 -1.83 -12.63 -7.04
CA GLU A 53 -2.10 -14.05 -6.79
C GLU A 53 -1.97 -14.39 -5.30
N GLU A 54 -0.91 -13.90 -4.64
CA GLU A 54 -0.72 -14.04 -3.18
C GLU A 54 -1.83 -13.36 -2.38
N MET A 55 -2.26 -12.16 -2.79
CA MET A 55 -3.36 -11.45 -2.13
C MET A 55 -4.73 -12.15 -2.29
N GLU A 56 -4.91 -12.96 -3.33
CA GLU A 56 -6.17 -13.69 -3.59
C GLU A 56 -6.31 -14.97 -2.74
N GLU A 57 -5.23 -15.41 -2.07
CA GLU A 57 -5.28 -16.56 -1.18
C GLU A 57 -6.32 -16.38 -0.06
N ILE A 58 -7.06 -17.45 0.23
CA ILE A 58 -8.15 -17.43 1.22
C ILE A 58 -7.68 -17.75 2.64
N GLU A 59 -6.47 -18.26 2.78
CA GLU A 59 -5.92 -18.71 4.05
C GLU A 59 -5.55 -17.51 4.92
N ILE A 60 -5.87 -17.57 6.22
CA ILE A 60 -5.62 -16.45 7.15
C ILE A 60 -4.12 -16.17 7.26
N SER A 61 -3.28 -17.21 7.22
CA SER A 61 -1.83 -17.11 7.22
C SER A 61 -1.27 -16.37 6.01
N SER A 62 -2.01 -16.30 4.92
CA SER A 62 -1.62 -15.57 3.71
C SER A 62 -2.17 -14.15 3.68
N ARG A 63 -3.11 -13.82 4.57
CA ARG A 63 -3.75 -12.49 4.64
C ARG A 63 -3.26 -11.62 5.77
N LEU A 64 -2.75 -12.19 6.85
CA LEU A 64 -2.12 -11.46 7.95
C LEU A 64 -0.85 -12.19 8.37
N TYR A 65 0.30 -11.66 7.96
CA TYR A 65 1.58 -12.32 8.16
C TYR A 65 2.72 -11.32 8.38
N VAL A 66 3.87 -11.87 8.77
CA VAL A 66 5.11 -11.13 8.99
C VAL A 66 6.19 -11.72 8.10
N GLU A 67 6.84 -10.88 7.32
CA GLU A 67 7.93 -11.23 6.43
C GLU A 67 8.91 -10.06 6.37
N ASP A 68 10.22 -10.33 6.36
CA ASP A 68 11.29 -9.32 6.32
C ASP A 68 11.14 -8.18 7.36
N GLY A 69 10.54 -8.48 8.51
CA GLY A 69 10.30 -7.52 9.58
C GLY A 69 9.13 -6.55 9.33
N ALA A 70 8.40 -6.71 8.23
CA ALA A 70 7.17 -5.98 7.93
C ALA A 70 5.92 -6.82 8.21
N TYR A 71 4.82 -6.12 8.54
CA TYR A 71 3.50 -6.72 8.71
C TYR A 71 2.69 -6.50 7.45
N PHE A 72 2.13 -7.57 6.91
CA PHE A 72 1.28 -7.57 5.73
C PHE A 72 -0.15 -7.85 6.13
N MET A 73 -1.10 -7.12 5.53
CA MET A 73 -2.52 -7.32 5.73
C MET A 73 -3.29 -7.14 4.43
N THR A 74 -3.99 -8.19 4.00
CA THR A 74 -4.94 -8.13 2.89
C THR A 74 -6.36 -8.08 3.42
N ALA A 75 -7.08 -6.99 3.12
CA ALA A 75 -8.46 -6.78 3.51
C ALA A 75 -9.38 -6.78 2.27
N ILE A 76 -10.53 -7.44 2.39
CA ILE A 76 -11.60 -7.37 1.39
C ILE A 76 -12.53 -6.22 1.79
N LEU A 77 -12.59 -5.20 0.95
CA LEU A 77 -13.47 -4.06 1.15
C LEU A 77 -14.70 -4.21 0.24
N PRO A 78 -15.93 -4.16 0.77
CA PRO A 78 -17.13 -4.04 -0.05
C PRO A 78 -17.04 -2.78 -0.92
N ALA A 79 -17.36 -2.92 -2.21
CA ALA A 79 -17.48 -1.81 -3.14
C ALA A 79 -18.90 -1.82 -3.74
N GLN A 80 -19.40 -0.64 -4.16
CA GLN A 80 -20.75 -0.50 -4.73
C GLN A 80 -21.88 -0.97 -3.78
N THR A 81 -21.87 -0.49 -2.54
CA THR A 81 -22.91 -0.82 -1.54
C THR A 81 -24.21 -0.03 -1.70
N GLU A 82 -24.29 0.86 -2.69
CA GLU A 82 -25.55 1.47 -3.10
C GLU A 82 -26.32 0.42 -3.92
N ALA A 83 -27.19 -0.32 -3.23
CA ALA A 83 -28.24 -1.05 -3.92
C ALA A 83 -29.17 -0.02 -4.55
N ASP A 84 -29.43 -0.14 -5.86
CA ASP A 84 -30.56 0.54 -6.49
C ASP A 84 -31.82 0.23 -5.66
N ASP A 85 -32.35 1.26 -4.98
CA ASP A 85 -33.69 1.23 -4.40
C ASP A 85 -34.69 1.06 -5.57
N PRO A 86 -35.68 0.16 -5.48
CA PRO A 86 -36.35 -0.46 -6.62
C PRO A 86 -37.25 0.46 -7.46
#